data_AF-A0A6C0DI12-F1
#
_entry.id   AF-A0A6C0DI12-F1
#
_cell.length_a   1.000
_cell.length_b   1.000
_cell.length_c   1.000
_cell.angle_alpha   90.00
_cell.angle_beta   90.00
_cell.angle_gamma   90.00
#
_symmetry.space_group_name_H-M   'P 1'
#
loop_
_entity.id
_entity.type
_entity.pdbx_description
1 polymer ?
#
loop_
_entity_poly.entity_id
_entity_poly.type
_entity_poly.pdbx_seq_one_letter_code
_entity_poly.pdbx_strand_id
1 'polypeptide(L)'
;MNISNFYKTSDLLPILNAAIITDLFVIYLLLSKRIHTNTLKTWYVKFRFGAFIADVLSIVIGIIIARFIYSYFKWKWSIGWFLLLVVIVQLIHDLSFYKYFSYVKKGYSEVLDVFSAYAKENGVNILIADASMMISTVLLSSYILSNLSFNWNVIILIILVYMVPYFLYSV
;
A
#
# COMPACT_ATOMS: atom_id res chain seq x y z
N MET A 1 3.44 -17.00 8.50
CA MET A 1 4.81 -16.89 9.05
C MET A 1 4.93 -15.63 9.90
N ASN A 2 5.85 -15.60 10.86
CA ASN A 2 6.18 -14.33 11.54
C ASN A 2 6.94 -13.43 10.56
N ILE A 3 6.33 -12.29 10.20
CA ILE A 3 6.93 -11.26 9.35
C ILE A 3 7.26 -9.97 10.13
N SER A 4 7.00 -9.91 11.44
CA SER A 4 7.27 -8.69 12.22
C SER A 4 8.76 -8.46 12.50
N ASN A 5 9.60 -9.48 12.38
CA ASN A 5 11.02 -9.37 12.67
C ASN A 5 11.73 -8.53 11.60
N PHE A 6 12.15 -7.32 11.97
CA PHE A 6 12.81 -6.35 11.10
C PHE A 6 14.13 -6.87 10.51
N TYR A 7 14.88 -7.66 11.26
CA TYR A 7 16.19 -8.16 10.83
C TYR A 7 16.10 -9.31 9.82
N LYS A 8 14.90 -9.87 9.60
CA LYS A 8 14.67 -10.92 8.61
C LYS A 8 14.40 -10.32 7.24
N THR A 9 15.46 -10.11 6.47
CA THR A 9 15.37 -9.48 5.13
C THR A 9 14.64 -10.33 4.10
N SER A 10 14.58 -11.65 4.29
CA SER A 10 13.86 -12.58 3.39
C SER A 10 12.38 -12.27 3.25
N ASP A 11 11.78 -11.58 4.23
CA ASP A 11 10.35 -11.26 4.23
C ASP A 11 10.01 -10.02 3.40
N LEU A 12 11.01 -9.23 2.98
CA LEU A 12 10.79 -8.00 2.20
C LEU A 12 10.21 -8.29 0.81
N LEU A 13 10.69 -9.35 0.14
CA LEU A 13 10.19 -9.72 -1.19
C LEU A 13 8.73 -10.21 -1.14
N PRO A 14 8.34 -11.10 -0.19
CA PRO A 14 6.93 -11.41 0.06
C PRO A 14 6.06 -10.19 0.37
N ILE A 15 6.55 -9.22 1.16
CA ILE A 15 5.82 -7.99 1.47
C ILE A 15 5.63 -7.14 0.20
N LEU A 16 6.67 -6.98 -0.62
CA LEU A 16 6.59 -6.25 -1.87
C LEU A 16 5.57 -6.88 -2.83
N ASN A 17 5.65 -8.19 -3.03
CA ASN A 17 4.69 -8.94 -3.85
C ASN A 17 3.25 -8.77 -3.32
N ALA A 18 3.05 -8.83 -2.00
CA ALA A 18 1.75 -8.63 -1.39
C ALA A 18 1.20 -7.22 -1.63
N ALA A 19 2.06 -6.20 -1.56
CA ALA A 19 1.67 -4.81 -1.79
C ALA A 19 1.27 -4.59 -3.25
N ILE A 20 2.03 -5.14 -4.20
CA ILE A 20 1.69 -5.10 -5.63
C ILE A 20 0.35 -5.80 -5.90
N ILE A 21 0.12 -6.99 -5.33
CA ILE A 21 -1.17 -7.70 -5.49
C ILE A 21 -2.32 -6.86 -4.94
N THR A 22 -2.11 -6.24 -3.77
CA THR A 22 -3.13 -5.43 -3.12
C THR A 22 -3.49 -4.21 -3.97
N ASP A 23 -2.50 -3.48 -4.50
CA ASP A 23 -2.75 -2.33 -5.36
C ASP A 23 -3.38 -2.71 -6.71
N LEU A 24 -2.89 -3.79 -7.35
CA LEU A 24 -3.51 -4.33 -8.57
C LEU A 24 -4.97 -4.75 -8.34
N PHE A 25 -5.29 -5.24 -7.13
CA PHE A 25 -6.66 -5.55 -6.76
C PHE A 25 -7.52 -4.29 -6.60
N VAL A 26 -6.98 -3.19 -6.10
CA VAL A 26 -7.68 -1.89 -6.07
C VAL A 26 -7.93 -1.38 -7.48
N ILE A 27 -6.94 -1.45 -8.37
CA ILE A 27 -7.12 -1.08 -9.79
C ILE A 27 -8.18 -1.98 -10.43
N TYR A 28 -8.19 -3.29 -10.16
CA TYR A 28 -9.24 -4.20 -10.61
C TYR A 28 -10.63 -3.78 -10.14
N LEU A 29 -10.78 -3.39 -8.86
CA LEU A 29 -12.05 -2.92 -8.31
C LEU A 29 -12.53 -1.61 -8.96
N LEU A 30 -11.58 -0.74 -9.34
CA LEU A 30 -11.86 0.48 -10.10
C LEU A 30 -12.34 0.14 -11.53
N LEU A 31 -11.64 -0.77 -12.23
CA LEU A 31 -11.99 -1.22 -13.58
C LEU A 31 -13.36 -1.93 -13.63
N SER A 32 -13.66 -2.74 -12.62
CA SER A 32 -14.94 -3.43 -12.49
C SER A 32 -16.10 -2.53 -12.05
N LYS A 33 -15.86 -1.22 -11.91
CA LYS A 33 -16.83 -0.21 -11.45
C LYS A 33 -17.42 -0.53 -10.07
N ARG A 34 -16.68 -1.23 -9.20
CA ARG A 34 -17.07 -1.41 -7.81
C ARG A 34 -16.68 -0.22 -6.94
N ILE A 35 -15.61 0.48 -7.31
CA ILE A 35 -15.20 1.76 -6.72
C ILE A 35 -15.59 2.89 -7.68
N HIS A 36 -16.32 3.88 -7.17
CA HIS A 36 -16.81 5.02 -7.94
C HIS A 36 -16.12 6.31 -7.48
N THR A 37 -14.86 6.48 -7.87
CA THR A 37 -14.07 7.65 -7.45
C THR A 37 -13.37 8.29 -8.64
N ASN A 38 -13.74 9.54 -8.95
CA ASN A 38 -13.23 10.26 -10.11
C ASN A 38 -11.77 10.69 -9.91
N THR A 39 -11.43 11.12 -8.68
CA THR A 39 -10.06 11.46 -8.29
C THR A 39 -9.11 10.25 -8.33
N LEU A 40 -9.53 9.06 -7.91
CA LEU A 40 -8.70 7.85 -7.99
C LEU A 40 -8.49 7.42 -9.45
N LYS A 41 -9.52 7.54 -10.29
CA LYS A 41 -9.36 7.35 -11.74
C LYS A 41 -8.35 8.34 -12.31
N THR A 42 -8.46 9.61 -11.93
CA THR A 42 -7.53 10.66 -12.37
C THR A 42 -6.10 10.39 -11.91
N TRP A 43 -5.92 9.87 -10.69
CA TRP A 43 -4.63 9.48 -10.14
C TRP A 43 -3.91 8.47 -11.04
N TYR A 44 -4.55 7.36 -11.38
CA TYR A 44 -3.95 6.32 -12.23
C TYR A 44 -3.83 6.73 -13.70
N VAL A 45 -4.78 7.49 -14.25
CA VAL A 45 -4.71 7.96 -15.65
C VAL A 45 -3.58 8.99 -15.82
N LYS A 46 -3.44 9.92 -14.87
CA LYS A 46 -2.48 11.03 -14.95
C LYS A 46 -1.06 10.59 -14.64
N PHE A 47 -0.83 9.86 -13.54
CA PHE A 47 0.52 9.53 -13.07
C PHE A 47 0.96 8.12 -13.43
N ARG A 48 0.05 7.22 -13.84
CA ARG A 48 0.34 5.86 -14.32
C ARG A 48 1.30 5.11 -13.39
N PHE A 49 2.48 4.75 -13.88
CA PHE A 49 3.50 4.07 -13.10
C PHE A 49 3.92 4.85 -11.86
N GLY A 50 3.91 6.19 -11.90
CA GLY A 50 4.20 7.02 -10.74
C GLY A 50 3.17 6.84 -9.61
N ALA A 51 1.89 6.76 -9.95
CA ALA A 51 0.81 6.45 -8.99
C ALA A 51 1.01 5.05 -8.40
N PHE A 52 1.13 4.04 -9.26
CA PHE A 52 1.35 2.65 -8.84
C PHE A 52 2.57 2.49 -7.91
N ILE A 53 3.71 3.07 -8.28
CA ILE A 53 4.94 2.98 -7.46
C ILE A 53 4.74 3.71 -6.13
N ALA A 54 4.11 4.89 -6.13
CA ALA A 54 3.85 5.63 -4.89
C ALA A 54 2.97 4.83 -3.93
N ASP A 55 1.91 4.21 -4.43
CA ASP A 55 0.96 3.44 -3.62
C ASP A 55 1.59 2.15 -3.09
N VAL A 56 2.33 1.41 -3.93
CA VAL A 56 3.03 0.19 -3.49
C VAL A 56 4.13 0.52 -2.47
N LEU A 57 4.95 1.55 -2.71
CA LEU A 57 6.04 1.90 -1.82
C LEU A 57 5.55 2.48 -0.49
N SER A 58 4.47 3.26 -0.48
CA SER A 58 3.90 3.79 0.77
C SER A 58 3.47 2.66 1.71
N ILE A 59 2.80 1.63 1.19
CA ILE A 59 2.42 0.41 1.93
C ILE A 59 3.66 -0.30 2.48
N VAL A 60 4.66 -0.53 1.62
CA VAL A 60 5.89 -1.23 2.01
C VAL A 60 6.64 -0.46 3.10
N ILE A 61 6.75 0.87 2.98
CA ILE A 61 7.37 1.75 3.98
C ILE A 61 6.63 1.66 5.31
N GLY A 62 5.29 1.75 5.30
CA GLY A 62 4.48 1.64 6.50
C GLY A 62 4.68 0.30 7.23
N ILE A 63 4.74 -0.80 6.48
CA ILE A 63 5.02 -2.13 7.05
C ILE A 63 6.46 -2.21 7.60
N ILE A 64 7.46 -1.68 6.90
CA ILE A 64 8.85 -1.67 7.38
C ILE A 64 8.97 -0.90 8.71
N ILE A 65 8.34 0.26 8.82
CA ILE A 65 8.30 1.05 10.06
C ILE A 65 7.63 0.24 11.18
N ALA A 66 6.49 -0.40 10.90
CA ALA A 66 5.82 -1.24 11.88
C ALA A 66 6.69 -2.43 12.32
N ARG A 67 7.41 -3.08 11.40
CA ARG A 67 8.37 -4.16 11.72
C ARG A 67 9.49 -3.66 12.63
N PHE A 68 10.03 -2.48 12.34
CA PHE A 68 11.06 -1.85 13.16
C PHE A 68 10.55 -1.63 14.59
N ILE A 69 9.38 -1.00 14.74
CA ILE A 69 8.77 -0.74 16.05
C ILE A 69 8.48 -2.05 16.79
N TYR A 70 7.85 -3.02 16.13
CA TYR A 70 7.49 -4.32 16.74
C TYR A 70 8.74 -5.07 17.24
N SER A 71 9.83 -5.03 16.47
CA SER A 71 11.10 -5.67 16.81
C SER A 71 11.84 -4.93 17.92
N TYR A 72 11.80 -3.60 17.92
CA TYR A 72 12.40 -2.75 18.94
C TYR A 72 11.80 -3.04 20.33
N PHE A 73 10.47 -3.14 20.42
CA PHE A 73 9.77 -3.48 21.67
C PHE A 73 9.80 -4.98 22.01
N LYS A 74 10.42 -5.83 21.17
CA LYS A 74 10.55 -7.29 21.35
C LYS A 74 9.22 -7.97 21.71
N TRP A 75 8.12 -7.52 21.11
CA TRP A 75 6.80 -8.09 21.40
C TRP A 75 6.74 -9.56 20.96
N LYS A 76 6.04 -10.39 21.74
CA LYS A 76 5.74 -11.77 21.34
C LYS A 76 4.91 -11.73 20.05
N TRP A 77 5.22 -12.60 19.09
CA TRP A 77 4.50 -12.62 17.82
C TRP A 77 3.00 -12.85 18.02
N SER A 78 2.22 -11.93 17.48
CA SER A 78 0.77 -12.01 17.35
C SER A 78 0.37 -11.23 16.11
N ILE A 79 -0.32 -11.90 15.18
CA ILE A 79 -0.78 -11.28 13.94
C ILE A 79 -1.72 -10.11 14.23
N GLY A 80 -2.58 -10.21 15.24
CA GLY A 80 -3.52 -9.14 15.62
C GLY A 80 -2.81 -7.88 16.11
N TRP A 81 -1.81 -8.04 16.98
CA TRP A 81 -1.01 -6.90 17.47
C TRP A 81 -0.19 -6.26 16.35
N PHE A 82 0.33 -7.07 15.43
CA PHE A 82 1.08 -6.56 14.29
C PHE A 82 0.17 -5.80 13.31
N LEU A 83 -1.01 -6.33 12.98
CA LEU A 83 -2.00 -5.65 12.14
C LEU A 83 -2.43 -4.31 12.75
N LEU A 84 -2.74 -4.29 14.05
CA LEU A 84 -3.10 -3.07 14.76
C LEU A 84 -1.97 -2.02 14.68
N LEU A 85 -0.72 -2.43 14.89
CA LEU A 85 0.43 -1.54 14.79
C LEU A 85 0.59 -0.97 13.37
N VAL A 86 0.47 -1.81 12.35
CA VAL A 86 0.58 -1.38 10.94
C VAL A 86 -0.48 -0.34 10.59
N VAL A 87 -1.73 -0.54 11.02
CA VAL A 87 -2.82 0.43 10.82
C VAL A 87 -2.53 1.73 11.56
N ILE A 88 -2.04 1.68 12.82
CA ILE A 88 -1.67 2.89 13.57
C ILE A 88 -0.57 3.67 12.84
N VAL A 89 0.45 2.98 12.31
CA VAL A 89 1.53 3.62 11.54
C VAL A 89 0.98 4.29 10.28
N GLN A 90 0.10 3.61 9.54
CA GLN A 90 -0.55 4.17 8.35
C GLN A 90 -1.40 5.41 8.71
N LEU A 91 -2.23 5.35 9.75
CA LEU A 91 -3.03 6.50 10.18
C LEU A 91 -2.17 7.71 10.54
N ILE A 92 -1.06 7.50 11.27
CA ILE A 92 -0.13 8.59 11.60
C ILE A 92 0.48 9.19 10.33
N HIS A 93 0.91 8.34 9.39
CA HIS A 93 1.45 8.78 8.11
C HIS A 93 0.44 9.62 7.33
N ASP A 94 -0.78 9.14 7.14
CA ASP A 94 -1.77 9.77 6.28
C ASP A 94 -2.29 11.08 6.87
N LEU A 95 -2.49 11.15 8.19
CA LEU A 95 -2.86 12.39 8.86
C LEU A 95 -1.72 13.42 8.81
N SER A 96 -0.47 12.98 8.94
CA SER A 96 0.70 13.85 8.81
C SER A 96 0.85 14.38 7.37
N PHE A 97 0.63 13.51 6.39
CA PHE A 97 0.69 13.85 4.98
C PHE A 97 -0.46 14.79 4.57
N TYR A 98 -1.69 14.51 5.04
CA TYR A 98 -2.84 15.40 4.89
C TYR A 98 -2.55 16.79 5.42
N LYS A 99 -2.03 16.87 6.65
CA LYS A 99 -1.64 18.14 7.25
C LYS A 99 -0.60 18.86 6.40
N TYR A 100 0.43 18.14 5.92
CA TYR A 100 1.46 18.72 5.06
C TYR A 100 0.88 19.34 3.79
N PHE A 101 0.11 18.58 3.00
CA PHE A 101 -0.42 19.12 1.73
C PHE A 101 -1.53 20.15 1.93
N SER A 102 -2.21 20.16 3.08
CA SER A 102 -3.20 21.21 3.40
C SER A 102 -2.59 22.62 3.53
N TYR A 103 -1.29 22.71 3.84
CA TYR A 103 -0.56 23.98 3.88
C TYR A 103 0.06 24.38 2.54
N VAL A 104 0.12 23.45 1.58
CA VAL A 104 0.72 23.72 0.28
C VAL A 104 -0.32 24.40 -0.62
N LYS A 105 0.08 25.51 -1.24
CA LYS A 105 -0.79 26.23 -2.18
C LYS A 105 -1.01 25.39 -3.43
N LYS A 106 -2.25 25.41 -3.93
CA LYS A 106 -2.64 24.75 -5.18
C LYS A 106 -1.71 25.18 -6.32
N GLY A 107 -1.31 24.24 -7.18
CA GLY A 107 -0.44 24.49 -8.33
C GLY A 107 1.05 24.39 -8.02
N TYR A 108 1.45 24.14 -6.77
CA TYR A 108 2.86 23.87 -6.43
C TYR A 108 3.31 22.48 -6.87
N SER A 109 2.42 21.48 -6.77
CA SER A 109 2.68 20.11 -7.19
C SER A 109 1.39 19.46 -7.66
N GLU A 110 1.40 18.91 -8.86
CA GLU A 110 0.24 18.22 -9.41
C GLU A 110 -0.18 17.02 -8.57
N VAL A 111 0.79 16.32 -7.97
CA VAL A 111 0.55 15.17 -7.10
C VAL A 111 -0.21 15.61 -5.85
N LEU A 112 0.24 16.68 -5.20
CA LEU A 112 -0.41 17.22 -3.99
C LEU A 112 -1.80 17.78 -4.30
N ASP A 113 -1.97 18.38 -5.48
CA ASP A 113 -3.27 18.88 -5.93
C ASP A 113 -4.30 17.73 -6.09
N VAL A 114 -3.87 16.59 -6.66
CA VAL A 114 -4.73 15.40 -6.79
C VAL A 114 -5.02 14.77 -5.42
N PHE A 115 -4.03 14.67 -4.51
CA PHE A 115 -4.27 14.20 -3.15
C PHE A 115 -5.25 15.10 -2.37
N SER A 116 -5.13 16.41 -2.53
CA SER A 116 -6.07 17.36 -1.91
C SER A 116 -7.49 17.18 -2.45
N ALA A 117 -7.65 16.94 -3.76
CA ALA A 117 -8.94 16.64 -4.35
C ALA A 117 -9.50 15.30 -3.87
N TYR A 118 -8.66 14.25 -3.81
CA TYR A 118 -9.02 12.94 -3.31
C TYR A 118 -9.54 13.00 -1.88
N ALA A 119 -8.84 13.71 -1.00
CA ALA A 119 -9.24 13.94 0.39
C ALA A 119 -10.59 14.65 0.54
N LYS A 120 -10.91 15.58 -0.36
CA LYS A 120 -12.21 16.27 -0.37
C LYS A 120 -13.34 15.38 -0.89
N GLU A 121 -13.06 14.51 -1.87
CA GLU A 121 -14.07 13.63 -2.47
C GLU A 121 -14.46 12.47 -1.53
N ASN A 122 -13.48 11.86 -0.85
CA ASN A 122 -13.71 10.60 -0.13
C ASN A 122 -13.59 10.72 1.41
N GLY A 123 -12.99 11.80 1.93
CA GLY A 123 -12.91 12.07 3.36
C GLY A 123 -12.37 10.88 4.17
N VAL A 124 -13.12 10.45 5.19
CA VAL A 124 -12.74 9.35 6.10
C VAL A 124 -12.66 7.99 5.38
N ASN A 125 -13.37 7.81 4.26
CA ASN A 125 -13.36 6.53 3.52
C ASN A 125 -11.97 6.17 2.99
N ILE A 126 -11.10 7.16 2.77
CA ILE A 126 -9.70 6.96 2.36
C ILE A 126 -8.95 6.19 3.43
N LEU A 127 -9.05 6.64 4.68
CA LEU A 127 -8.35 6.01 5.81
C LEU A 127 -8.77 4.55 5.99
N ILE A 128 -10.05 4.24 5.73
CA ILE A 128 -10.58 2.88 5.78
C ILE A 128 -10.05 2.03 4.63
N ALA A 129 -10.01 2.59 3.41
CA ALA A 129 -9.47 1.92 2.24
C ALA A 129 -7.98 1.59 2.44
N ASP A 130 -7.19 2.58 2.86
CA ASP A 130 -5.74 2.43 3.08
C ASP A 130 -5.47 1.42 4.21
N ALA A 131 -6.21 1.48 5.33
CA ALA A 131 -6.11 0.47 6.38
C ALA A 131 -6.43 -0.94 5.86
N SER A 132 -7.43 -1.08 4.99
CA SER A 132 -7.78 -2.36 4.36
C SER A 132 -6.67 -2.88 3.45
N MET A 133 -5.99 -2.00 2.72
CA MET A 133 -4.83 -2.35 1.90
C MET A 133 -3.65 -2.79 2.76
N MET A 134 -3.37 -2.09 3.86
CA MET A 134 -2.33 -2.48 4.81
C MET A 134 -2.59 -3.87 5.41
N ILE A 135 -3.82 -4.11 5.87
CA ILE A 135 -4.23 -5.40 6.43
C ILE A 135 -4.10 -6.50 5.37
N SER A 136 -4.61 -6.28 4.16
CA SER A 136 -4.55 -7.25 3.06
C SER A 136 -3.11 -7.61 2.72
N THR A 137 -2.23 -6.61 2.65
CA THR A 137 -0.80 -6.82 2.37
C THR A 137 -0.13 -7.68 3.44
N VAL A 138 -0.37 -7.37 4.72
CA VAL A 138 0.19 -8.16 5.84
C VAL A 138 -0.34 -9.59 5.83
N LEU A 139 -1.63 -9.80 5.58
CA LEU A 139 -2.25 -11.12 5.53
C LEU A 139 -1.71 -11.95 4.36
N LEU A 140 -1.68 -11.38 3.14
CA LEU A 140 -1.15 -12.04 1.94
C LEU A 140 0.33 -12.40 2.11
N SER A 141 1.13 -11.46 2.63
CA SER A 141 2.54 -11.69 2.89
C SER A 141 2.75 -12.79 3.92
N SER A 142 2.05 -12.73 5.06
CA SER A 142 2.22 -13.66 6.17
C SER A 142 1.74 -15.08 5.86
N TYR A 143 0.57 -15.23 5.23
CA TYR A 143 -0.09 -16.53 5.06
C TYR A 143 0.23 -17.22 3.74
N ILE A 144 0.54 -16.48 2.68
CA ILE A 144 0.75 -17.04 1.35
C ILE A 144 2.21 -16.89 0.94
N LEU A 145 2.68 -15.66 0.77
CA LEU A 145 3.92 -15.39 0.05
C LEU A 145 5.18 -15.74 0.85
N SER A 146 5.15 -15.57 2.18
CA SER A 146 6.28 -15.94 3.04
C SER A 146 6.49 -17.45 3.15
N ASN A 147 5.48 -18.26 2.79
CA ASN A 147 5.61 -19.72 2.77
C ASN A 147 6.19 -20.24 1.45
N LEU A 148 6.33 -19.38 0.44
CA LEU A 148 6.90 -19.75 -0.86
C LEU A 148 8.42 -19.64 -0.85
N SER A 149 9.08 -20.41 -1.71
CA SER A 149 10.51 -20.27 -1.91
C SER A 149 10.88 -18.92 -2.53
N PHE A 150 12.16 -18.54 -2.43
CA PHE A 150 12.67 -17.34 -3.07
C PHE A 150 12.37 -17.32 -4.58
N ASN A 151 12.63 -18.42 -5.28
CA ASN A 151 12.40 -18.53 -6.72
C ASN A 151 10.92 -18.30 -7.08
N TRP A 152 9.99 -18.87 -6.30
CA TRP A 152 8.56 -18.64 -6.52
C TRP A 152 8.17 -17.18 -6.29
N ASN A 153 8.71 -16.54 -5.26
CA ASN A 153 8.50 -15.11 -5.03
C ASN A 153 9.05 -14.25 -6.18
N VAL A 154 10.21 -14.60 -6.75
CA VAL A 154 10.77 -13.89 -7.92
C VAL A 154 9.90 -14.09 -9.17
N ILE A 155 9.44 -15.32 -9.43
CA ILE A 155 8.54 -15.60 -10.57
C ILE A 155 7.24 -14.79 -10.44
N ILE A 156 6.65 -14.78 -9.24
CA ILE A 156 5.44 -14.00 -8.95
C ILE A 156 5.70 -12.50 -9.17
N LEU A 157 6.82 -11.96 -8.67
CA LEU A 157 7.19 -10.56 -8.87
C LEU A 157 7.21 -10.20 -10.36
N ILE A 158 7.87 -11.03 -11.18
CA ILE A 158 7.99 -10.79 -12.63
C ILE A 158 6.60 -10.76 -13.29
N ILE A 159 5.73 -11.73 -12.96
CA ILE A 159 4.36 -11.80 -13.50
C ILE A 159 3.56 -10.56 -13.06
N LEU A 160 3.62 -10.20 -11.79
CA LEU A 160 2.89 -9.06 -11.26
C LEU A 160 3.31 -7.75 -11.93
N VAL A 161 4.62 -7.48 -12.00
CA VAL A 161 5.15 -6.27 -12.65
C VAL A 161 4.82 -6.24 -14.13
N TYR A 162 4.82 -7.40 -14.81
CA TYR A 162 4.38 -7.50 -16.21
C TYR A 162 2.90 -7.11 -16.38
N MET A 163 2.03 -7.45 -15.42
CA MET A 163 0.60 -7.14 -15.48
C MET A 163 0.29 -5.65 -15.22
N VAL A 164 1.14 -4.93 -14.48
CA VAL A 164 0.93 -3.51 -14.11
C VAL A 164 0.57 -2.62 -15.30
N PRO A 165 1.35 -2.57 -16.40
CA PRO A 165 0.97 -1.73 -17.55
C PRO A 165 -0.39 -2.09 -18.13
N TYR A 166 -0.77 -3.37 -18.20
CA TYR A 166 -2.09 -3.75 -18.74
C TYR A 166 -3.23 -3.21 -17.88
N PHE A 167 -3.07 -3.22 -16.55
CA PHE A 167 -4.06 -2.68 -15.62
C PHE A 167 -4.14 -1.16 -15.73
N LEU A 168 -3.01 -0.46 -15.64
CA LEU A 168 -2.97 1.00 -15.65
C LEU A 168 -3.50 1.61 -16.95
N TYR A 169 -3.22 0.97 -18.09
CA TYR A 169 -3.67 1.45 -19.40
C TYR A 169 -5.12 1.05 -19.72
N SER A 170 -5.77 0.29 -18.84
CA SER A 170 -7.19 -0.08 -18.96
C SER A 170 -8.13 0.80 -18.13
N VAL A 171 -7.60 1.67 -17.26
CA VAL A 171 -8.36 2.58 -16.38
C VAL A 171 -9.01 3.72 -17.17
#